data_AF-A0A165YTV5-F1
#
_entry.id   AF-A0A165YTV5-F1
#
_cell.length_a   1.000
_cell.length_b   1.000
_cell.length_c   1.000
_cell.angle_alpha   90.00
_cell.angle_beta   90.00
_cell.angle_gamma   90.00
#
_symmetry.space_group_name_H-M   'P 1'
#
loop_
_entity.id
_entity.type
_entity.pdbx_description
1 polymer ?
#
loop_
_entity_poly.entity_id
_entity_poly.type
_entity_poly.pdbx_seq_one_letter_code
_entity_poly.pdbx_strand_id
1 'polypeptide(L)' 'TEATDCPCGEPLQTRAHIIQECPLYEEDREVLRSFDRDLSLQRLLGEPEGIEALAEFIRRSDAFTKTPDRETHPGGSTS' A
#
# COMPACT_ATOMS: atom_id res chain seq x y z
N THR A 1 4.81 -2.14 19.02
CA THR A 1 4.45 -3.14 18.00
C THR A 1 3.85 -2.38 16.85
N GLU A 2 4.31 -2.62 15.62
CA GLU A 2 3.69 -2.02 14.43
C GLU A 2 2.28 -2.59 14.24
N ALA A 3 1.32 -1.76 13.80
CA ALA A 3 -0.02 -2.23 13.50
C ALA A 3 0.04 -3.21 12.33
N THR A 4 -0.46 -4.43 12.53
CA THR A 4 -0.50 -5.46 11.48
C THR A 4 -1.81 -5.43 10.70
N ASP A 5 -2.82 -4.74 11.23
CA ASP A 5 -4.09 -4.51 10.59
C ASP A 5 -3.98 -3.47 9.48
N CYS A 6 -4.78 -3.66 8.43
CA CYS A 6 -4.94 -2.69 7.37
C CYS A 6 -6.09 -1.74 7.71
N PRO A 7 -5.98 -0.42 7.43
CA PRO A 7 -7.07 0.53 7.67
C PRO A 7 -8.37 0.21 6.92
N CYS A 8 -8.34 -0.70 5.93
CA CYS A 8 -9.52 -1.20 5.24
C CYS A 8 -10.39 -2.12 6.12
N GLY A 9 -9.90 -2.54 7.29
CA GLY A 9 -10.56 -3.47 8.22
C GLY A 9 -10.00 -4.90 8.20
N GLU A 10 -9.04 -5.21 7.33
CA GLU A 10 -8.38 -6.52 7.33
C GLU A 10 -7.43 -6.67 8.52
N PRO A 11 -7.52 -7.74 9.32
CA PRO A 11 -6.67 -7.94 10.50
C PRO A 11 -5.19 -8.19 10.17
N LEU A 12 -4.87 -8.55 8.91
CA LEU A 12 -3.51 -8.80 8.47
C LEU A 12 -3.23 -8.17 7.11
N GLN A 13 -2.36 -7.17 7.10
CA GLN A 13 -1.86 -6.54 5.89
C GLN A 13 -0.80 -7.42 5.21
N THR A 14 -1.22 -8.27 4.28
CA THR A 14 -0.28 -9.05 3.45
C THR A 14 0.04 -8.31 2.14
N ARG A 15 1.15 -8.68 1.48
CA ARG A 15 1.47 -8.15 0.15
C ARG A 15 0.39 -8.51 -0.87
N ALA A 16 -0.14 -9.73 -0.78
CA ALA A 16 -1.25 -10.18 -1.62
C ALA A 16 -2.48 -9.31 -1.41
N HIS A 17 -2.84 -9.05 -0.16
CA HIS A 17 -3.96 -8.16 0.17
C HIS A 17 -3.77 -6.77 -0.46
N ILE A 18 -2.64 -6.11 -0.23
CA ILE A 18 -2.40 -4.76 -0.75
C ILE A 18 -2.45 -4.70 -2.28
N ILE A 19 -1.82 -5.67 -2.93
CA ILE A 19 -1.69 -5.71 -4.38
C ILE A 19 -3.01 -6.12 -5.05
N GLN A 20 -3.74 -7.09 -4.51
CA GLN A 20 -4.85 -7.76 -5.21
C GLN A 20 -6.24 -7.41 -4.67
N GLU A 21 -6.38 -7.12 -3.38
CA GLU A 21 -7.69 -7.16 -2.70
C GLU A 21 -8.06 -5.83 -2.05
N CYS A 22 -7.08 -5.08 -1.55
CA CYS A 22 -7.32 -3.96 -0.66
C CYS A 22 -8.11 -2.86 -1.38
N PRO A 23 -9.31 -2.49 -0.90
CA PRO A 23 -10.14 -1.50 -1.57
C PRO A 23 -9.53 -0.10 -1.53
N LEU A 24 -8.65 0.18 -0.58
CA LEU A 24 -7.96 1.48 -0.44
C LEU A 24 -7.07 1.81 -1.64
N TYR A 25 -6.60 0.80 -2.38
CA TYR A 25 -5.66 0.97 -3.48
C TYR A 25 -6.26 0.57 -4.83
N GLU A 26 -7.59 0.46 -4.92
CA GLU A 26 -8.28 0.05 -6.15
C GLU A 26 -8.03 1.02 -7.31
N GLU A 27 -8.00 2.33 -7.05
CA GLU A 27 -7.76 3.35 -8.08
C GLU A 27 -6.33 3.28 -8.66
N ASP A 28 -5.35 2.96 -7.82
CA ASP A 28 -3.95 2.83 -8.25
C ASP A 28 -3.63 1.45 -8.83
N ARG A 29 -4.44 0.43 -8.52
CA ARG A 29 -4.27 -0.96 -9.01
C ARG A 29 -4.37 -1.07 -10.53
N GLU A 30 -4.97 -0.11 -11.22
CA GLU A 30 -5.00 -0.05 -12.68
C GLU A 30 -3.59 -0.07 -13.30
N VAL A 31 -2.58 0.48 -12.63
CA VAL A 31 -1.19 0.41 -13.12
C VAL A 31 -0.67 -1.03 -13.16
N LEU A 32 -1.06 -1.84 -12.18
CA LEU A 32 -0.69 -3.25 -12.11
C LEU A 32 -1.50 -4.06 -13.12
N ARG A 33 -2.80 -3.77 -13.28
CA ARG A 33 -3.68 -4.42 -14.26
C ARG A 33 -3.27 -4.16 -15.70
N SER A 34 -2.61 -3.05 -15.96
CA SER A 34 -2.04 -2.71 -17.28
C SER A 34 -0.86 -3.63 -17.64
N PHE A 35 -0.12 -4.12 -16.65
CA PHE A 35 0.93 -5.12 -16.83
C PHE A 35 0.36 -6.55 -16.82
N ASP A 36 -0.44 -6.89 -15.82
CA ASP A 36 -1.06 -8.20 -15.67
C ASP A 36 -2.46 -8.09 -15.05
N ARG A 37 -3.49 -8.46 -15.83
CA ARG A 37 -4.89 -8.38 -15.42
C ARG A 37 -5.20 -9.30 -14.24
N ASP A 38 -4.47 -10.40 -14.11
CA ASP A 38 -4.63 -11.37 -13.03
C ASP A 38 -3.81 -10.99 -11.78
N LEU A 39 -3.01 -9.93 -11.87
CA LEU A 39 -2.17 -9.41 -10.78
C LEU A 39 -1.28 -10.51 -10.16
N SER A 40 -0.72 -11.39 -11.00
CA SER A 40 0.11 -12.50 -10.53
C SER A 40 1.33 -11.96 -9.79
N LEU A 41 1.41 -12.26 -8.49
CA LEU A 41 2.57 -11.87 -7.68
C LEU A 41 3.87 -12.46 -8.22
N GLN A 42 3.80 -13.64 -8.85
CA GLN A 42 4.98 -14.28 -9.44
C GLN A 42 5.53 -13.45 -10.61
N ARG A 43 4.65 -12.90 -11.45
CA ARG A 43 5.03 -12.07 -12.60
C ARG A 43 5.42 -10.66 -12.16
N LEU A 44 4.61 -10.04 -11.31
CA LEU A 44 4.86 -8.70 -10.76
C LEU A 44 6.19 -8.62 -9.99
N LEU A 45 6.60 -9.69 -9.33
CA LEU A 45 7.86 -9.72 -8.55
C LEU A 45 9.02 -10.39 -9.30
N GLY A 46 8.73 -11.09 -10.40
CA GLY A 46 9.70 -11.90 -11.15
C GLY A 46 10.13 -11.31 -12.49
N GLU A 47 9.33 -10.42 -13.09
CA GLU A 47 9.60 -9.79 -14.38
C GLU A 47 10.03 -8.32 -14.17
N PRO A 48 11.04 -7.82 -14.91
CA PRO A 48 11.49 -6.43 -14.78
C PRO A 48 10.37 -5.40 -14.94
N GLU A 49 9.52 -5.58 -15.95
CA GLU A 49 8.37 -4.72 -16.23
C GLU A 49 7.33 -4.80 -15.11
N GLY A 50 7.17 -5.98 -14.49
CA GLY A 50 6.32 -6.17 -13.32
C GLY A 50 6.84 -5.41 -12.10
N ILE A 51 8.17 -5.43 -11.88
CA ILE A 51 8.82 -4.69 -10.80
C ILE A 51 8.67 -3.18 -11.01
N GLU A 52 8.78 -2.70 -12.25
CA GLU A 52 8.55 -1.30 -12.60
C GLU A 52 7.09 -0.87 -12.32
N ALA A 53 6.13 -1.69 -12.75
CA ALA A 53 4.71 -1.45 -12.47
C ALA A 53 4.42 -1.45 -10.96
N LEU A 54 5.01 -2.37 -10.21
CA LEU A 54 4.89 -2.41 -8.75
C LEU A 54 5.53 -1.19 -8.08
N ALA A 55 6.69 -0.74 -8.55
CA ALA A 55 7.33 0.46 -8.03
C ALA A 55 6.46 1.71 -8.30
N GLU A 56 5.82 1.80 -9.46
CA GLU A 56 4.86 2.88 -9.76
C GLU A 56 3.62 2.82 -8.88
N PHE A 57 3.06 1.63 -8.67
CA PHE A 57 1.96 1.42 -7.72
C PHE A 57 2.32 1.92 -6.33
N ILE A 58 3.50 1.56 -5.80
CA ILE A 58 3.97 1.99 -4.48
C ILE A 58 4.10 3.52 -4.40
N ARG A 59 4.64 4.16 -5.46
CA ARG A 59 4.79 5.62 -5.51
C ARG A 59 3.46 6.36 -5.51
N ARG A 60 2.43 5.81 -6.18
CA ARG A 60 1.12 6.44 -6.33
C ARG A 60 0.22 6.23 -5.11
N SER A 61 0.26 5.03 -4.55
CA SER A 61 -0.67 4.59 -3.50
C SER A 61 -0.25 5.01 -2.09
N ASP A 62 1.01 5.43 -1.90
CA ASP A 62 1.61 5.60 -0.57
C ASP A 62 1.44 4.36 0.33
N ALA A 63 1.18 3.17 -0.24
CA ALA A 63 0.78 1.97 0.49
C ALA A 63 1.81 1.45 1.50
N PHE A 64 3.05 1.97 1.41
CA PHE A 64 4.18 1.64 2.27
C PHE A 64 4.83 2.87 2.90
N THR A 65 4.20 4.05 2.79
CA THR A 65 4.71 5.28 3.37
C THR A 65 4.35 5.29 4.86
N LYS A 66 5.36 5.07 5.70
CA LYS A 66 5.24 5.24 7.15
C LYS A 66 5.07 6.74 7.43
N THR A 67 3.84 7.23 7.51
CA THR A 67 3.60 8.59 8.00
C THR A 67 4.26 8.68 9.39
N PRO A 68 5.23 9.58 9.61
CA PRO A 68 5.68 9.84 10.97
C PRO A 68 4.45 10.27 11.75
N ASP A 69 4.27 9.64 12.91
CA ASP A 69 3.18 9.92 13.83
C ASP A 69 2.97 11.44 13.89
N ARG A 70 1.83 11.93 13.38
CA ARG A 70 1.38 13.27 13.75
C ARG A 70 0.91 13.15 15.19
N GLU A 71 1.87 13.03 16.10
CA GLU A 71 1.68 13.36 17.49
C GLU A 71 1.32 14.84 17.49
N THR A 72 0.01 15.05 17.56
CA THR A 72 -0.59 16.30 17.98
C THR A 72 0.19 16.82 19.18
N HIS A 73 0.95 17.89 18.99
CA HIS A 73 1.42 18.71 20.09
C HIS A 73 0.20 19.05 20.97
N PRO A 74 0.13 18.62 22.25
CA PRO A 74 -0.78 19.28 23.16
C PRO A 74 -0.15 20.64 23.42
N GLY A 75 -0.73 21.68 22.83
CA GLY A 75 -0.42 23.05 23.19
C GLY A 75 -0.57 23.20 24.69
N GLY A 76 0.55 23.38 25.38
CA GLY A 76 0.57 23.80 26.77
C GLY A 76 -0.13 25.14 26.88
N SER A 77 -1.31 25.16 27.50
CA SER A 77 -1.89 26.39 28.02
C SER A 77 -1.37 26.57 29.44
N THR A 78 -0.38 27.45 29.58
CA THR A 78 0.03 28.02 30.86
C THR A 78 -1.12 28.84 31.45
N SER A 79 -1.47 28.56 32.70
CA SER A 79 -2.21 29.50 33.58
C SER A 79 -1.22 30.36 34.35
#